data_AF-A0A4Z1ESB8-F1
#
_entry.id   AF-A0A4Z1ESB8-F1
#
_cell.length_a   1.000
_cell.length_b   1.000
_cell.length_c   1.000
_cell.angle_alpha   90.00
_cell.angle_beta   90.00
_cell.angle_gamma   90.00
#
_symmetry.space_group_name_H-M   'P 1'
#
loop_
_entity.id
_entity.type
_entity.pdbx_description
1 polymer ?
#
loop_
_entity_poly.entity_id
_entity_poly.type
_entity_poly.pdbx_seq_one_letter_code
_entity_poly.pdbx_strand_id
1 'polypeptide(L)'
;MFSKTFIATLLASSAAATPIVSARAASNAFSLVSIRSGTDLQNQAITASGGRLWIGKDTASYCPSTVTSCPDGTSTTFVAGENTLSLNAGVPGGQQVYIASDYAVSFTQPHSADTQGGVISGWTYTAGENGSVGSLSFPDYGFIACPGESAGVYGVFLTPGGAGTGNCTNIAVATAPYTGEGSSAWEYI
;
A
#
# COMPACT_ATOMS: atom_id res chain seq x y z
N MET A 1 -69.52 -0.73 -33.69
CA MET A 1 -68.16 -1.11 -33.26
C MET A 1 -67.45 0.17 -32.83
N PHE A 2 -67.26 0.39 -31.53
CA PHE A 2 -66.60 1.59 -30.99
C PHE A 2 -65.34 1.21 -30.23
N SER A 3 -64.24 1.82 -30.66
CA SER A 3 -62.86 1.70 -30.19
C SER A 3 -62.71 2.23 -28.76
N LYS A 4 -61.86 1.58 -27.94
CA LYS A 4 -61.26 2.16 -26.71
C LYS A 4 -59.83 1.62 -26.49
N THR A 5 -58.87 2.46 -26.85
CA THR A 5 -57.45 2.42 -26.46
C THR A 5 -57.29 3.05 -25.07
N PHE A 6 -56.47 2.53 -24.15
CA PHE A 6 -55.82 3.37 -23.11
C PHE A 6 -54.49 2.79 -22.56
N ILE A 7 -53.40 3.44 -23.00
CA ILE A 7 -52.20 3.95 -22.28
C ILE A 7 -51.50 3.07 -21.24
N ALA A 8 -50.30 2.61 -21.59
CA ALA A 8 -49.28 2.11 -20.66
C ALA A 8 -48.29 3.23 -20.28
N THR A 9 -48.20 3.56 -18.99
CA THR A 9 -47.21 4.51 -18.44
C THR A 9 -45.96 3.77 -17.98
N LEU A 10 -44.84 4.00 -18.67
CA LEU A 10 -43.49 3.59 -18.25
C LEU A 10 -42.93 4.64 -17.29
N LEU A 11 -42.66 4.27 -16.03
CA LEU A 11 -41.87 5.08 -15.10
C LEU A 11 -40.38 4.84 -15.38
N ALA A 12 -39.68 5.86 -15.89
CA ALA A 12 -38.23 5.88 -16.02
C ALA A 12 -37.61 6.36 -14.69
N SER A 13 -37.13 5.43 -13.87
CA SER A 13 -36.35 5.75 -12.66
C SER A 13 -34.93 6.17 -13.06
N SER A 14 -34.65 7.47 -12.98
CA SER A 14 -33.30 8.00 -13.14
C SER A 14 -32.57 7.90 -11.80
N ALA A 15 -31.73 6.88 -11.63
CA ALA A 15 -30.83 6.78 -10.50
C ALA A 15 -29.63 7.72 -10.73
N ALA A 16 -29.62 8.87 -10.04
CA ALA A 16 -28.44 9.73 -10.00
C ALA A 16 -27.38 9.06 -9.10
N ALA A 17 -26.33 8.51 -9.70
CA ALA A 17 -25.17 8.03 -8.98
C ALA A 17 -24.35 9.24 -8.50
N THR A 18 -24.36 9.48 -7.19
CA THR A 18 -23.45 10.44 -6.57
C THR A 18 -22.05 9.82 -6.48
N PRO A 19 -20.98 10.52 -6.90
CA PRO A 19 -19.64 10.05 -6.61
C PRO A 19 -19.41 10.14 -5.10
N ILE A 20 -19.27 8.98 -4.46
CA ILE A 20 -18.79 8.90 -3.08
C ILE A 20 -17.30 9.24 -3.13
N VAL A 21 -16.97 10.52 -3.04
CA VAL A 21 -15.62 10.92 -2.63
C VAL A 21 -15.54 10.58 -1.15
N SER A 22 -15.06 9.37 -0.85
CA SER A 22 -14.71 8.98 0.51
C SER A 22 -13.53 9.84 0.95
N ALA A 23 -13.82 10.99 1.56
CA ALA A 23 -12.83 11.70 2.34
C ALA A 23 -12.46 10.80 3.53
N ARG A 24 -11.35 10.07 3.42
CA ARG A 24 -10.79 9.27 4.52
C ARG A 24 -10.48 10.23 5.67
N ALA A 25 -11.14 10.03 6.81
CA ALA A 25 -10.84 10.73 8.07
C ALA A 25 -9.37 10.54 8.47
N ALA A 26 -8.85 11.46 9.31
CA ALA A 26 -7.49 11.49 9.87
C ALA A 26 -6.85 10.08 9.95
N SER A 27 -5.77 9.90 9.18
CA SER A 27 -5.38 8.62 8.64
C SER A 27 -4.93 7.63 9.73
N ASN A 28 -5.49 6.42 9.74
CA ASN A 28 -4.90 5.23 10.38
C ASN A 28 -3.62 4.76 9.65
N ALA A 29 -2.87 5.71 9.09
CA ALA A 29 -1.71 5.43 8.30
C ALA A 29 -0.47 5.32 9.18
N PHE A 30 0.52 4.59 8.68
CA PHE A 30 1.77 4.34 9.36
C PHE A 30 2.91 4.17 8.37
N SER A 31 4.13 4.44 8.79
CA SER A 31 5.34 4.08 8.04
C SER A 31 5.87 2.72 8.50
N LEU A 32 6.72 2.13 7.67
CA LEU A 32 7.41 0.87 7.95
C LEU A 32 8.90 1.13 8.17
N VAL A 33 9.46 0.45 9.17
CA VAL A 33 10.87 0.55 9.55
C VAL A 33 11.44 -0.85 9.70
N SER A 34 12.58 -1.12 9.06
CA SER A 34 13.29 -2.39 9.19
C SER A 34 14.06 -2.47 10.50
N ILE A 35 14.01 -3.63 11.14
CA ILE A 35 14.68 -3.93 12.40
C ILE A 35 15.59 -5.15 12.19
N ARG A 36 16.90 -4.92 12.28
CA ARG A 36 17.92 -5.96 12.22
C ARG A 36 19.20 -5.46 12.91
N SER A 37 19.32 -5.78 14.19
CA SER A 37 20.37 -5.19 15.01
C SER A 37 21.76 -5.63 14.58
N GLY A 38 22.71 -4.70 14.60
CA GLY A 38 24.09 -4.94 14.20
C GLY A 38 24.35 -4.94 12.69
N THR A 39 23.38 -4.54 11.86
CA THR A 39 23.56 -4.36 10.41
C THR A 39 23.15 -2.96 9.96
N ASP A 40 23.48 -2.61 8.72
CA ASP A 40 23.03 -1.38 8.04
C ASP A 40 21.51 -1.34 7.77
N LEU A 41 20.80 -2.45 7.99
CA LEU A 41 19.34 -2.56 7.88
C LEU A 41 18.62 -2.14 9.18
N GLN A 42 19.33 -1.82 10.25
CA GLN A 42 18.70 -1.37 11.51
C GLN A 42 18.10 0.03 11.33
N ASN A 43 16.83 0.18 11.72
CA ASN A 43 16.09 1.45 11.76
C ASN A 43 16.03 2.17 10.41
N GLN A 44 16.04 1.44 9.30
CA GLN A 44 15.92 2.04 7.97
C GLN A 44 14.45 2.13 7.57
N ALA A 45 14.09 3.20 6.85
CA ALA A 45 12.77 3.34 6.27
C ALA A 45 12.55 2.30 5.17
N ILE A 46 11.34 1.73 5.11
CA ILE A 46 10.89 0.92 3.98
C ILE A 46 10.00 1.81 3.09
N THR A 47 10.44 2.03 1.86
CA THR A 47 9.86 3.00 0.91
C THR A 47 9.32 2.31 -0.35
N ALA A 48 8.34 2.94 -0.99
CA ALA A 48 7.78 2.52 -2.26
C ALA A 48 8.53 3.18 -3.43
N SER A 49 9.04 2.38 -4.36
CA SER A 49 9.72 2.86 -5.56
C SER A 49 9.70 1.79 -6.66
N GLY A 50 9.39 2.16 -7.90
CA GLY A 50 9.41 1.27 -9.05
C GLY A 50 8.50 0.05 -8.89
N GLY A 51 7.30 0.25 -8.35
CA GLY A 51 6.32 -0.82 -8.09
C GLY A 51 6.66 -1.81 -6.96
N ARG A 52 7.74 -1.58 -6.19
CA ARG A 52 8.22 -2.48 -5.12
C ARG A 52 8.57 -1.72 -3.85
N LEU A 53 8.67 -2.45 -2.73
CA LEU A 53 9.19 -1.91 -1.48
C LEU A 53 10.71 -2.12 -1.36
N TRP A 54 11.37 -1.09 -0.83
CA TRP A 54 12.83 -1.02 -0.75
C TRP A 54 13.29 -0.51 0.61
N ILE A 55 14.52 -0.83 0.95
CA ILE A 55 15.33 -0.16 1.97
C ILE A 55 16.48 0.55 1.25
N GLY A 56 16.77 1.79 1.63
CA GLY A 56 17.86 2.57 1.03
C GLY A 56 17.53 3.23 -0.32
N LYS A 57 16.25 3.26 -0.73
CA LYS A 57 15.77 4.10 -1.84
C LYS A 57 14.82 5.17 -1.32
N ASP A 58 14.77 6.30 -2.00
CA ASP A 58 13.76 7.32 -1.74
C ASP A 58 12.39 6.87 -2.24
N THR A 59 11.34 7.36 -1.59
CA THR A 59 9.96 7.22 -2.10
C THR A 59 9.87 7.85 -3.48
N ALA A 60 9.37 7.09 -4.46
CA ALA A 60 9.06 7.62 -5.77
C ALA A 60 7.54 7.82 -5.89
N SER A 61 7.14 9.04 -6.23
CA SER A 61 5.75 9.45 -6.34
C SER A 61 5.56 10.36 -7.54
N TYR A 62 4.30 10.50 -7.96
CA TYR A 62 3.91 11.39 -9.04
C TYR A 62 2.68 12.21 -8.67
N CYS A 63 2.67 13.45 -9.14
CA CYS A 63 1.53 14.36 -9.05
C CYS A 63 1.17 14.83 -10.46
N PRO A 64 0.05 14.35 -11.04
CA PRO A 64 -0.44 14.82 -12.32
C PRO A 64 -0.81 16.32 -12.27
N SER A 65 -0.56 17.06 -13.35
CA SER A 65 -0.89 18.49 -13.44
C SER A 65 -2.41 18.79 -13.36
N THR A 66 -3.26 17.78 -13.51
CA THR A 66 -4.72 17.88 -13.36
C THR A 66 -5.17 17.85 -11.90
N VAL A 67 -4.26 17.59 -10.95
CA VAL A 67 -4.53 17.56 -9.52
C VAL A 67 -3.98 18.84 -8.89
N THR A 68 -4.88 19.65 -8.31
CA THR A 68 -4.54 21.01 -7.84
C THR A 68 -3.69 21.03 -6.57
N SER A 69 -3.71 19.97 -5.76
CA SER A 69 -3.00 19.93 -4.47
C SER A 69 -2.65 18.49 -4.11
N CYS A 70 -1.49 18.03 -4.58
CA CYS A 70 -0.94 16.76 -4.16
C CYS A 70 -0.22 16.89 -2.80
N PRO A 71 -0.15 15.80 -2.03
CA PRO A 71 0.81 15.69 -0.94
C PRO A 71 2.26 15.82 -1.45
N ASP A 72 3.20 16.12 -0.55
CA ASP A 72 4.62 16.28 -0.87
C ASP A 72 5.23 15.07 -1.58
N GLY A 73 4.71 13.86 -1.33
CA GLY A 73 5.14 12.65 -2.03
C GLY A 73 6.53 12.15 -1.64
N THR A 74 7.12 12.69 -0.57
CA THR A 74 8.48 12.38 -0.11
C THR A 74 8.55 11.25 0.91
N SER A 75 7.42 10.70 1.34
CA SER A 75 7.36 9.61 2.31
C SER A 75 6.40 8.51 1.86
N THR A 76 6.72 7.27 2.22
CA THR A 76 5.83 6.13 2.02
C THR A 76 5.12 5.81 3.30
N THR A 77 3.79 5.90 3.28
CA THR A 77 2.95 5.43 4.38
C THR A 77 1.87 4.49 3.86
N PHE A 78 1.32 3.69 4.76
CA PHE A 78 0.46 2.56 4.46
C PHE A 78 -0.83 2.68 5.26
N VAL A 79 -1.90 2.09 4.78
CA VAL A 79 -3.16 1.93 5.49
C VAL A 79 -3.48 0.45 5.55
N ALA A 80 -3.79 -0.06 6.74
CA ALA A 80 -4.25 -1.44 6.92
C ALA A 80 -5.77 -1.52 6.72
N GLY A 81 -6.21 -2.55 6.00
CA GLY A 81 -7.60 -2.97 5.92
C GLY A 81 -7.83 -4.29 6.66
N GLU A 82 -8.99 -4.91 6.44
CA GLU A 82 -9.26 -6.26 6.96
C GLU A 82 -8.39 -7.28 6.19
N ASN A 83 -7.33 -7.74 6.85
CA ASN A 83 -6.29 -8.62 6.31
C ASN A 83 -5.57 -8.14 5.04
N THR A 84 -5.69 -6.86 4.69
CA THR A 84 -5.11 -6.25 3.49
C THR A 84 -4.22 -5.07 3.88
N LEU A 85 -3.30 -4.71 3.00
CA LEU A 85 -2.43 -3.55 3.16
C LEU A 85 -2.44 -2.71 1.88
N SER A 86 -2.56 -1.41 1.98
CA SER A 86 -2.49 -0.51 0.82
C SER A 86 -1.52 0.62 1.09
N LEU A 87 -0.98 1.23 0.04
CA LEU A 87 -0.30 2.51 0.17
C LEU A 87 -1.31 3.60 0.53
N ASN A 88 -0.88 4.57 1.33
CA ASN A 88 -1.64 5.77 1.66
C ASN A 88 -1.59 6.77 0.50
N ALA A 89 -2.20 6.38 -0.62
CA ALA A 89 -2.25 7.14 -1.87
C ALA A 89 -3.58 7.88 -2.00
N GLY A 90 -3.55 9.05 -2.65
CA GLY A 90 -4.73 9.84 -2.99
C GLY A 90 -5.43 9.40 -4.28
N VAL A 91 -4.76 8.59 -5.11
CA VAL A 91 -5.26 8.17 -6.42
C VAL A 91 -6.55 7.33 -6.33
N PRO A 92 -7.58 7.59 -7.16
CA PRO A 92 -8.77 6.76 -7.24
C PRO A 92 -8.44 5.29 -7.53
N GLY A 93 -9.02 4.39 -6.73
CA GLY A 93 -8.71 2.95 -6.74
C GLY A 93 -7.61 2.56 -5.75
N GLY A 94 -6.83 3.53 -5.25
CA GLY A 94 -5.71 3.30 -4.34
C GLY A 94 -4.58 2.51 -5.01
N GLN A 95 -3.66 2.01 -4.17
CA GLN A 95 -2.59 1.11 -4.60
C GLN A 95 -2.45 0.01 -3.57
N GLN A 96 -2.76 -1.22 -3.98
CA GLN A 96 -2.80 -2.39 -3.12
C GLN A 96 -1.40 -2.96 -2.95
N VAL A 97 -0.96 -3.22 -1.71
CA VAL A 97 0.28 -3.95 -1.44
C VAL A 97 0.01 -5.44 -1.54
N TYR A 98 0.93 -6.17 -2.18
CA TYR A 98 0.82 -7.60 -2.41
C TYR A 98 2.19 -8.28 -2.40
N ILE A 99 2.19 -9.59 -2.22
CA ILE A 99 3.37 -10.44 -2.38
C ILE A 99 3.36 -10.94 -3.83
N ALA A 100 4.33 -10.51 -4.62
CA ALA A 100 4.49 -10.95 -6.01
C ALA A 100 4.90 -12.43 -6.09
N SER A 101 4.82 -13.03 -7.28
CA SER A 101 5.19 -14.43 -7.51
C SER A 101 6.67 -14.74 -7.27
N ASP A 102 7.53 -13.71 -7.32
CA ASP A 102 8.95 -13.77 -6.95
C ASP A 102 9.20 -13.42 -5.46
N TYR A 103 8.14 -13.37 -4.65
CA TYR A 103 8.12 -12.99 -3.23
C TYR A 103 8.42 -11.53 -2.92
N ALA A 104 8.57 -10.67 -3.93
CA ALA A 104 8.73 -9.25 -3.68
C ALA A 104 7.50 -8.67 -3.00
N VAL A 105 7.70 -7.76 -2.04
CA VAL A 105 6.60 -6.93 -1.57
C VAL A 105 6.43 -5.80 -2.57
N SER A 106 5.33 -5.86 -3.32
CA SER A 106 5.02 -5.00 -4.45
C SER A 106 3.73 -4.24 -4.24
N PHE A 107 3.45 -3.27 -5.09
CA PHE A 107 2.20 -2.54 -5.06
C PHE A 107 1.63 -2.31 -6.46
N THR A 108 0.31 -2.21 -6.56
CA THR A 108 -0.35 -2.05 -7.86
C THR A 108 -0.05 -0.68 -8.46
N GLN A 109 0.01 -0.62 -9.80
CA GLN A 109 0.10 0.64 -10.54
C GLN A 109 -1.09 1.56 -10.16
N PRO A 110 -0.91 2.90 -10.17
CA PRO A 110 -2.01 3.84 -10.01
C PRO A 110 -3.19 3.50 -10.93
N HIS A 111 -4.41 3.62 -10.40
CA HIS A 111 -5.66 3.29 -11.09
C HIS A 111 -5.85 1.81 -11.50
N SER A 112 -5.01 0.90 -11.00
CA SER A 112 -5.09 -0.54 -11.30
C SER A 112 -5.21 -1.38 -10.02
N ALA A 113 -6.01 -2.44 -10.12
CA ALA A 113 -6.10 -3.50 -9.12
C ALA A 113 -5.34 -4.78 -9.55
N ASP A 114 -4.65 -4.76 -10.68
CA ASP A 114 -3.93 -5.94 -11.19
C ASP A 114 -2.66 -6.22 -10.37
N THR A 115 -2.65 -7.36 -9.70
CA THR A 115 -1.52 -7.85 -8.88
C THR A 115 -0.69 -8.90 -9.63
N GLN A 116 -1.04 -9.20 -10.88
CA GLN A 116 -0.40 -10.22 -11.71
C GLN A 116 -0.34 -11.60 -11.02
N GLY A 117 -1.41 -11.95 -10.30
CA GLY A 117 -1.53 -13.19 -9.53
C GLY A 117 -0.86 -13.17 -8.16
N GLY A 118 -0.41 -12.01 -7.69
CA GLY A 118 0.17 -11.84 -6.35
C GLY A 118 -0.84 -12.00 -5.21
N VAL A 119 -0.32 -12.29 -4.02
CA VAL A 119 -1.09 -12.51 -2.79
C VAL A 119 -1.40 -11.18 -2.10
N ILE A 120 -2.68 -10.84 -1.97
CA ILE A 120 -3.13 -9.53 -1.44
C ILE A 120 -3.59 -9.57 0.02
N SER A 121 -3.93 -10.75 0.54
CA SER A 121 -4.55 -10.93 1.86
C SER A 121 -3.71 -11.80 2.79
N GLY A 122 -3.84 -11.55 4.09
CA GLY A 122 -3.06 -12.19 5.16
C GLY A 122 -2.25 -11.20 5.99
N TRP A 123 -2.24 -9.92 5.61
CA TRP A 123 -1.55 -8.87 6.36
C TRP A 123 -2.13 -8.71 7.76
N THR A 124 -1.27 -8.70 8.77
CA THR A 124 -1.63 -8.44 10.16
C THR A 124 -0.88 -7.20 10.63
N TYR A 125 -1.62 -6.11 10.82
CA TYR A 125 -1.11 -4.88 11.42
C TYR A 125 -1.54 -4.81 12.88
N THR A 126 -0.61 -4.46 13.75
CA THR A 126 -0.86 -4.14 15.15
C THR A 126 -0.27 -2.77 15.44
N ALA A 127 -1.13 -1.82 15.80
CA ALA A 127 -0.69 -0.48 16.18
C ALA A 127 0.15 -0.54 17.47
N GLY A 128 1.15 0.33 17.56
CA GLY A 128 1.90 0.51 18.80
C GLY A 128 1.06 1.21 19.87
N GLU A 129 1.22 0.81 21.12
CA GLU A 129 0.54 1.42 22.27
C GLU A 129 1.56 2.04 23.24
N ASN A 130 1.15 3.12 23.91
CA ASN A 130 1.91 3.72 25.02
C ASN A 130 3.38 4.06 24.68
N GLY A 131 3.64 4.57 23.47
CA GLY A 131 4.98 4.93 23.01
C GLY A 131 5.80 3.76 22.43
N SER A 132 5.21 2.57 22.35
CA SER A 132 5.82 1.42 21.65
C SER A 132 5.67 1.56 20.13
N VAL A 133 6.57 0.93 19.38
CA VAL A 133 6.38 0.73 17.94
C VAL A 133 5.31 -0.33 17.68
N GLY A 134 4.58 -0.19 16.58
CA GLY A 134 3.69 -1.26 16.11
C GLY A 134 4.43 -2.29 15.28
N SER A 135 3.69 -3.25 14.72
CA SER A 135 4.23 -4.33 13.90
C SER A 135 3.37 -4.62 12.68
N LEU A 136 4.02 -5.08 11.62
CA LEU A 136 3.38 -5.66 10.45
C LEU A 136 3.91 -7.08 10.27
N SER A 137 3.01 -8.04 10.05
CA SER A 137 3.37 -9.44 9.80
C SER A 137 2.44 -10.10 8.78
N PHE A 138 2.84 -11.29 8.35
CA PHE A 138 2.07 -12.14 7.46
C PHE A 138 2.23 -13.59 7.93
N PRO A 139 1.13 -14.33 8.22
CA PRO A 139 1.21 -15.68 8.76
C PRO A 139 2.07 -16.61 7.92
N ASP A 140 2.90 -17.42 8.57
CA ASP A 140 3.82 -18.40 7.95
C ASP A 140 4.92 -17.83 7.04
N TYR A 141 5.06 -16.50 6.97
CA TYR A 141 6.07 -15.82 6.17
C TYR A 141 7.00 -14.96 7.05
N GLY A 142 8.17 -14.65 6.53
CA GLY A 142 9.15 -13.75 7.17
C GLY A 142 9.70 -12.73 6.18
N PHE A 143 9.86 -11.49 6.64
CA PHE A 143 10.46 -10.44 5.81
C PHE A 143 11.95 -10.67 5.65
N ILE A 144 12.43 -10.53 4.43
CA ILE A 144 13.86 -10.54 4.11
C ILE A 144 14.22 -9.32 3.26
N ALA A 145 15.41 -8.78 3.49
CA ALA A 145 16.03 -7.75 2.68
C ALA A 145 17.11 -8.38 1.81
N CYS A 146 16.97 -8.29 0.50
CA CYS A 146 17.92 -8.83 -0.47
C CYS A 146 18.68 -7.68 -1.16
N PRO A 147 20.01 -7.78 -1.35
CA PRO A 147 20.79 -6.75 -2.05
C PRO A 147 20.18 -6.39 -3.41
N GLY A 148 20.01 -5.11 -3.66
CA GLY A 148 19.52 -4.55 -4.91
C GLY A 148 20.65 -4.17 -5.88
N GLU A 149 20.34 -3.25 -6.79
CA GLU A 149 21.23 -2.83 -7.89
C GLU A 149 22.44 -2.00 -7.43
N SER A 150 22.44 -1.51 -6.19
CA SER A 150 23.48 -0.63 -5.65
C SER A 150 23.76 -0.96 -4.19
N ALA A 151 24.98 -0.66 -3.74
CA ALA A 151 25.36 -0.86 -2.34
C ALA A 151 24.45 -0.04 -1.41
N GLY A 152 23.98 -0.66 -0.33
CA GLY A 152 23.05 -0.04 0.62
C GLY A 152 21.58 -0.03 0.18
N VAL A 153 21.28 -0.48 -1.04
CA VAL A 153 19.90 -0.64 -1.54
C VAL A 153 19.50 -2.10 -1.40
N TYR A 154 18.34 -2.35 -0.81
CA TYR A 154 17.79 -3.69 -0.64
C TYR A 154 16.34 -3.75 -1.08
N GLY A 155 16.00 -4.77 -1.87
CA GLY A 155 14.60 -5.10 -2.13
C GLY A 155 14.00 -5.78 -0.90
N VAL A 156 12.74 -5.46 -0.60
CA VAL A 156 11.99 -6.10 0.49
C VAL A 156 11.16 -7.25 -0.08
N PHE A 157 11.34 -8.43 0.48
CA PHE A 157 10.64 -9.65 0.10
C PHE A 157 9.98 -10.26 1.34
N LEU A 158 8.99 -11.11 1.09
CA LEU A 158 8.26 -11.85 2.11
C LEU A 158 8.19 -13.31 1.67
N THR A 159 8.96 -14.19 2.31
CA THR A 159 9.10 -15.59 1.90
C THR A 159 8.53 -16.55 2.95
N PRO A 160 8.07 -17.76 2.54
CA PRO A 160 7.64 -18.78 3.49
C PRO A 160 8.73 -19.09 4.53
N GLY A 161 8.38 -19.02 5.81
CA GLY A 161 9.27 -19.23 6.95
C GLY A 161 10.40 -18.21 7.11
N GLY A 162 10.45 -17.14 6.30
CA GLY A 162 11.58 -16.20 6.29
C GLY A 162 12.87 -16.82 5.77
N ALA A 163 12.77 -17.88 4.96
CA ALA A 163 13.94 -18.46 4.33
C ALA A 163 14.46 -17.50 3.25
N GLY A 164 15.66 -16.96 3.45
CA GLY A 164 16.40 -16.23 2.44
C GLY A 164 17.20 -17.19 1.57
N THR A 165 17.33 -16.89 0.27
CA THR A 165 18.34 -17.52 -0.59
C THR A 165 19.50 -16.55 -0.84
N GLY A 166 20.71 -17.06 -1.03
CA GLY A 166 21.89 -16.22 -1.30
C GLY A 166 22.20 -15.22 -0.18
N ASN A 167 22.42 -13.95 -0.54
CA ASN A 167 22.88 -12.88 0.37
C ASN A 167 21.73 -12.09 1.03
N CYS A 168 20.53 -12.66 1.13
CA CYS A 168 19.40 -12.00 1.77
C CYS A 168 19.48 -12.10 3.31
N THR A 169 19.02 -11.05 3.99
CA THR A 169 19.02 -10.96 5.45
C THR A 169 17.59 -10.89 5.98
N ASN A 170 17.25 -11.75 6.95
CA ASN A 170 15.99 -11.65 7.67
C ASN A 170 15.85 -10.30 8.39
N ILE A 171 14.69 -9.66 8.30
CA ILE A 171 14.39 -8.42 9.01
C ILE A 171 13.06 -8.57 9.76
N ALA A 172 12.92 -7.89 10.90
CA ALA A 172 11.60 -7.59 11.45
C ALA A 172 11.12 -6.24 10.91
N VAL A 173 9.81 -6.02 10.91
CA VAL A 173 9.20 -4.76 10.46
C VAL A 173 8.44 -4.13 11.63
N ALA A 174 8.93 -2.98 12.06
CA ALA A 174 8.25 -2.10 13.00
C ALA A 174 7.42 -1.06 12.25
N THR A 175 6.41 -0.50 12.90
CA THR A 175 5.58 0.57 12.34
C THR A 175 5.57 1.80 13.22
N ALA A 176 5.57 2.99 12.62
CA ALA A 176 5.38 4.25 13.31
C ALA A 176 4.13 4.98 12.77
N PRO A 177 3.26 5.55 13.63
CA PRO A 177 2.10 6.30 13.18
C PRO A 177 2.49 7.45 12.24
N TYR A 178 1.73 7.64 11.18
CA TYR A 178 1.83 8.82 10.33
C TYR A 178 0.96 9.94 10.91
N THR A 179 1.57 11.09 11.16
CA THR A 179 0.91 12.24 11.81
C THR A 179 0.49 13.34 10.84
N GLY A 180 0.76 13.17 9.54
CA GLY A 180 0.32 14.12 8.52
C GLY A 180 -1.17 13.96 8.20
N GLU A 181 -1.73 14.97 7.54
CA GLU A 181 -3.13 14.93 7.10
C GLU A 181 -3.24 14.18 5.76
N GLY A 182 -4.26 13.33 5.63
CA GLY A 182 -4.60 12.67 4.37
C GLY A 182 -3.57 11.67 3.86
N SER A 183 -3.45 11.62 2.52
CA SER A 183 -2.48 10.77 1.82
C SER A 183 -1.08 11.39 1.87
N SER A 184 -0.04 10.56 1.86
CA SER A 184 1.36 11.01 1.84
C SER A 184 1.93 11.16 0.43
N ALA A 185 1.24 10.62 -0.58
CA ALA A 185 1.48 10.86 -2.00
C ALA A 185 0.16 10.83 -2.76
N TRP A 186 0.09 11.54 -3.90
CA TRP A 186 -1.04 11.36 -4.81
C TRP A 186 -1.02 9.94 -5.38
N GLU A 187 0.08 9.57 -6.02
CA GLU A 187 0.34 8.20 -6.45
C GLU A 187 1.83 7.85 -6.28
N TYR A 188 2.11 6.58 -5.99
CA TYR A 188 3.46 6.02 -5.89
C TYR A 188 3.82 5.34 -7.21
N ILE A 189 5.08 5.46 -7.63
CA ILE A 189 5.60 4.93 -8.89
C ILE A 189 6.81 4.03 -8.70
#